data_AF-A0A9E0G2I0-F1
#
_entry.id   AF-A0A9E0G2I0-F1
#
_cell.length_a   1.000
_cell.length_b   1.000
_cell.length_c   1.000
_cell.angle_alpha   90.00
_cell.angle_beta   90.00
_cell.angle_gamma   90.00
#
_symmetry.space_group_name_H-M   'P 1'
#
loop_
_entity.id
_entity.type
_entity.pdbx_description
1 polymer ?
#
loop_
_entity_poly.entity_id
_entity_poly.type
_entity_poly.pdbx_seq_one_letter_code
_entity_poly.pdbx_strand_id
1 'polypeptide(L)'
;DDSERPFDRKTRTVVYERAKGISDTISFGNDRDIMKAGYEWALHSLAPKHHSSVDPRIVIGNEQCSQPYSASRLNISALSFGALSKNAIMALNLGAKHGNFLHNTGEGGLTEYHLQGGDVGLQVATAYFGFRTPDGNFDPEKFRKQALLPNVKMIEIKLSQGAKPAHGGMLPKEKITPEIARIRDVPMGQDVISPPTHRTFSTPEGLCHFIAQLRELSGGKPVGFKLCIGKKTEFFAICKAMLKTGIYPDFIAIDGMEGGTGAAPSEFVNSIGMPLQEALVFVRNALVGCGLRKHIRIIASGKNTSGFDMIRMIALGADVIHSARAMMLALGCIQSKQCGNNTCPVGVATQNPRLFKQLDIEDKAERVYNYHTATVKNFVELVGAMGLANPSDILPSSVMRRISDHEVRYFDEIYDFIESGCLLNDATIPARYRRFWEAATPDTFSFVH
;
A
#
# COMPACT_ATOMS: atom_id res chain seq x y z
N ASP A 1 -25.99 1.60 10.93
CA ASP A 1 -25.08 1.49 9.78
C ASP A 1 -23.60 1.78 10.10
N ASP A 2 -23.28 2.62 11.09
CA ASP A 2 -21.90 3.09 11.34
C ASP A 2 -21.10 2.29 12.39
N SER A 3 -21.66 1.19 12.94
CA SER A 3 -21.05 0.39 14.00
C SER A 3 -20.22 -0.80 13.53
N GLU A 4 -20.43 -1.26 12.28
CA GLU A 4 -19.76 -2.45 11.78
C GLU A 4 -18.25 -2.23 11.59
N ARG A 5 -17.46 -3.27 11.90
CA ARG A 5 -16.00 -3.26 11.81
C ARG A 5 -15.50 -4.44 10.98
N PRO A 6 -14.39 -4.30 10.23
CA PRO A 6 -13.53 -3.13 10.14
C PRO A 6 -14.10 -1.98 9.30
N PHE A 7 -14.93 -2.22 8.29
CA PHE A 7 -15.67 -1.18 7.58
C PHE A 7 -17.13 -1.18 7.99
N ASP A 8 -17.67 0.01 8.17
CA ASP A 8 -19.10 0.21 8.41
C ASP A 8 -19.91 -0.08 7.13
N ARG A 9 -21.25 -0.12 7.28
CA ARG A 9 -22.14 -0.45 6.17
C ARG A 9 -22.11 0.63 5.09
N LYS A 10 -22.14 1.91 5.46
CA LYS A 10 -22.14 3.04 4.50
C LYS A 10 -20.91 2.99 3.60
N THR A 11 -19.73 2.77 4.18
CA THR A 11 -18.46 2.66 3.45
C THR A 11 -18.45 1.47 2.50
N ARG A 12 -18.95 0.30 2.94
CA ARG A 12 -19.05 -0.87 2.06
C ARG A 12 -20.06 -0.65 0.94
N THR A 13 -21.20 -0.02 1.23
CA THR A 13 -22.25 0.29 0.24
C THR A 13 -21.68 1.13 -0.89
N VAL A 14 -20.95 2.21 -0.59
CA VAL A 14 -20.29 3.04 -1.62
C VAL A 14 -19.37 2.21 -2.52
N VAL A 15 -18.56 1.32 -1.94
CA VAL A 15 -17.68 0.45 -2.72
C VAL A 15 -18.49 -0.52 -3.59
N TYR A 16 -19.56 -1.12 -3.06
CA TYR A 16 -20.40 -2.06 -3.79
C TYR A 16 -21.21 -1.42 -4.91
N GLU A 17 -21.75 -0.22 -4.69
CA GLU A 17 -22.53 0.53 -5.69
C GLU A 17 -21.63 0.93 -6.85
N ARG A 18 -20.47 1.53 -6.56
CA ARG A 18 -19.47 1.85 -7.58
C ARG A 18 -19.01 0.62 -8.35
N ALA A 19 -18.75 -0.49 -7.66
CA ALA A 19 -18.38 -1.74 -8.30
C ALA A 19 -19.47 -2.25 -9.25
N LYS A 20 -20.75 -2.07 -8.92
CA LYS A 20 -21.87 -2.46 -9.78
C LYS A 20 -22.21 -1.44 -10.88
N GLY A 21 -21.45 -0.34 -11.00
CA GLY A 21 -21.76 0.75 -11.92
C GLY A 21 -23.03 1.52 -11.54
N ILE A 22 -23.50 1.40 -10.30
CA ILE A 22 -24.65 2.14 -9.78
C ILE A 22 -24.17 3.52 -9.34
N SER A 23 -24.92 4.56 -9.69
CA SER A 23 -24.62 5.92 -9.25
C SER A 23 -24.61 6.00 -7.72
N ASP A 24 -23.54 6.57 -7.15
CA ASP A 24 -23.41 6.86 -5.72
C ASP A 24 -23.96 8.26 -5.36
N THR A 25 -24.77 8.85 -6.24
CA THR A 25 -25.45 10.12 -5.98
C THR A 25 -26.54 9.91 -4.93
N ILE A 26 -26.41 10.60 -3.80
CA ILE A 26 -27.40 10.61 -2.72
C ILE A 26 -28.29 11.86 -2.81
N SER A 27 -29.52 11.74 -2.30
CA SER A 27 -30.47 12.86 -2.17
C SER A 27 -30.61 13.30 -0.72
N PHE A 28 -31.27 14.44 -0.49
CA PHE A 28 -31.62 15.02 0.82
C PHE A 28 -30.49 15.73 1.59
N GLY A 29 -29.32 15.12 1.79
CA GLY A 29 -28.22 15.82 2.47
C GLY A 29 -27.14 14.93 3.09
N ASN A 30 -26.44 15.48 4.09
CA ASN A 30 -25.32 14.84 4.77
C ASN A 30 -25.81 13.99 5.95
N ASP A 31 -25.63 12.66 5.86
CA ASP A 31 -26.01 11.70 6.90
C ASP A 31 -24.89 11.39 7.92
N ARG A 32 -23.83 12.21 7.95
CA ARG A 32 -22.71 12.06 8.91
C ARG A 32 -22.86 13.04 10.06
N ASP A 33 -22.44 12.60 11.24
CA ASP A 33 -22.28 13.47 12.41
C ASP A 33 -21.09 14.42 12.20
N ILE A 34 -21.37 15.61 11.67
CA ILE A 34 -20.38 16.67 11.38
C ILE A 34 -19.82 17.34 12.63
N MET A 35 -20.49 17.16 13.77
CA MET A 35 -20.08 17.73 15.05
C MET A 35 -19.14 16.79 15.81
N LYS A 36 -19.01 15.53 15.36
CA LYS A 36 -18.10 14.57 15.97
C LYS A 36 -16.63 14.97 15.82
N ALA A 37 -15.89 14.90 16.91
CA ALA A 37 -14.43 14.98 16.90
C ALA A 37 -13.83 13.95 15.92
N GLY A 38 -12.90 14.40 15.08
CA GLY A 38 -12.31 13.63 13.99
C GLY A 38 -13.07 13.72 12.66
N TYR A 39 -14.19 14.45 12.57
CA TYR A 39 -14.80 14.76 11.28
C TYR A 39 -13.87 15.65 10.45
N GLU A 40 -13.72 15.32 9.18
CA GLU A 40 -12.77 15.96 8.26
C GLU A 40 -13.47 16.35 6.96
N TRP A 41 -13.05 17.47 6.38
CA TRP A 41 -13.55 17.96 5.09
C TRP A 41 -12.45 18.67 4.29
N ALA A 42 -12.55 18.61 2.97
CA ALA A 42 -11.70 19.37 2.06
C ALA A 42 -12.28 20.78 1.85
N LEU A 43 -11.40 21.73 1.55
CA LEU A 43 -11.76 23.11 1.25
C LEU A 43 -11.99 23.26 -0.26
N HIS A 44 -13.20 23.66 -0.65
CA HIS A 44 -13.51 23.94 -2.05
C HIS A 44 -13.06 25.37 -2.43
N SER A 45 -12.86 25.58 -3.73
CA SER A 45 -12.53 26.88 -4.32
C SER A 45 -13.77 27.53 -4.92
N LEU A 46 -13.86 28.86 -4.84
CA LEU A 46 -14.83 29.65 -5.62
C LEU A 46 -14.44 29.77 -7.11
N ALA A 47 -13.22 29.37 -7.45
CA ALA A 47 -12.73 29.21 -8.82
C ALA A 47 -12.37 27.73 -9.05
N PRO A 48 -13.37 26.83 -9.17
CA PRO A 48 -13.11 25.42 -9.39
C PRO A 48 -12.52 25.19 -10.79
N LYS A 49 -11.74 24.13 -10.91
CA LYS A 49 -11.25 23.62 -12.20
C LYS A 49 -12.11 22.44 -12.66
N HIS A 50 -12.25 22.30 -13.97
CA HIS A 50 -12.97 21.16 -14.54
C HIS A 50 -12.16 19.88 -14.33
N HIS A 51 -12.81 18.77 -13.93
CA HIS A 51 -12.14 17.52 -13.62
C HIS A 51 -11.29 16.95 -14.78
N SER A 52 -11.65 17.24 -16.03
CA SER A 52 -10.88 16.83 -17.22
C SER A 52 -9.51 17.52 -17.32
N SER A 53 -9.26 18.57 -16.55
CA SER A 53 -7.97 19.27 -16.47
C SER A 53 -7.03 18.66 -15.42
N VAL A 54 -7.48 17.64 -14.69
CA VAL A 54 -6.74 17.00 -13.61
C VAL A 54 -6.12 15.69 -14.08
N ASP A 55 -4.81 15.53 -13.94
CA ASP A 55 -4.11 14.29 -14.29
C ASP A 55 -4.35 13.20 -13.22
N PRO A 56 -5.01 12.07 -13.56
CA PRO A 56 -5.27 10.97 -12.63
C PRO A 56 -4.06 10.04 -12.44
N ARG A 57 -2.90 10.33 -13.05
CA ARG A 57 -1.70 9.50 -13.00
C ARG A 57 -0.52 10.22 -12.33
N ILE A 58 0.55 9.46 -12.09
CA ILE A 58 1.82 9.95 -11.59
C ILE A 58 2.96 9.01 -11.97
N VAL A 59 4.12 9.57 -12.28
CA VAL A 59 5.33 8.79 -12.58
C VAL A 59 6.01 8.33 -11.29
N ILE A 60 6.31 7.03 -11.23
CA ILE A 60 7.15 6.37 -10.23
C ILE A 60 8.44 5.92 -10.89
N GLY A 61 9.57 6.38 -10.35
CA GLY A 61 10.90 6.20 -10.92
C GLY A 61 11.73 7.48 -10.70
N ASN A 62 12.90 7.34 -10.09
CA ASN A 62 13.84 8.44 -9.87
C ASN A 62 14.97 8.41 -10.91
N GLU A 63 16.00 9.25 -10.74
CA GLU A 63 17.12 9.35 -11.67
C GLU A 63 17.95 8.05 -11.82
N GLN A 64 17.79 7.09 -10.91
CA GLN A 64 18.47 5.79 -10.95
C GLN A 64 17.65 4.74 -11.71
N CYS A 65 16.40 5.03 -12.08
CA CYS A 65 15.49 4.14 -12.79
C CYS A 65 15.46 4.47 -14.29
N SER A 66 15.69 3.47 -15.14
CA SER A 66 15.66 3.62 -16.60
C SER A 66 14.29 3.32 -17.22
N GLN A 67 13.38 2.68 -16.47
CA GLN A 67 12.03 2.32 -16.92
C GLN A 67 10.96 2.88 -15.97
N PRO A 68 10.81 4.21 -15.86
CA PRO A 68 9.81 4.80 -14.98
C PRO A 68 8.39 4.35 -15.35
N TYR A 69 7.55 4.14 -14.34
CA TYR A 69 6.18 3.66 -14.51
C TYR A 69 5.18 4.79 -14.30
N SER A 70 4.33 5.05 -15.30
CA SER A 70 3.16 5.91 -15.12
C SER A 70 2.09 5.11 -14.37
N ALA A 71 1.92 5.37 -13.08
CA ALA A 71 0.93 4.72 -12.24
C ALA A 71 -0.38 5.50 -12.20
N SER A 72 -1.50 4.79 -12.09
CA SER A 72 -2.75 5.39 -11.60
C SER A 72 -2.57 5.89 -10.16
N ARG A 73 -3.26 6.95 -9.74
CA ARG A 73 -3.26 7.43 -8.34
C ARG A 73 -3.87 6.42 -7.35
N LEU A 74 -4.70 5.49 -7.84
CA LEU A 74 -5.24 4.36 -7.08
C LEU A 74 -4.80 3.03 -7.73
N ASN A 75 -4.25 2.09 -6.96
CA ASN A 75 -3.85 0.76 -7.44
C ASN A 75 -4.25 -0.35 -6.44
N ILE A 76 -4.18 -1.61 -6.88
CA ILE A 76 -4.44 -2.76 -6.00
C ILE A 76 -3.18 -3.06 -5.18
N SER A 77 -3.34 -3.02 -3.85
CA SER A 77 -2.26 -3.36 -2.91
C SER A 77 -1.92 -4.85 -2.93
N ALA A 78 -0.78 -5.21 -2.35
CA ALA A 78 -0.25 -6.57 -2.28
C ALA A 78 -1.25 -7.61 -1.74
N LEU A 79 -1.58 -8.61 -2.56
CA LEU A 79 -2.62 -9.59 -2.30
C LEU A 79 -2.23 -10.97 -2.86
N SER A 80 -1.77 -11.87 -1.98
CA SER A 80 -1.14 -13.13 -2.43
C SER A 80 -2.10 -14.19 -2.99
N PHE A 81 -1.71 -14.82 -4.10
CA PHE A 81 -2.23 -16.14 -4.47
C PHE A 81 -1.95 -17.15 -3.36
N GLY A 82 -2.97 -17.89 -2.93
CA GLY A 82 -2.95 -18.72 -1.73
C GLY A 82 -3.76 -18.09 -0.61
N ALA A 83 -3.56 -16.80 -0.31
CA ALA A 83 -4.52 -16.07 0.53
C ALA A 83 -5.83 -15.83 -0.24
N LEU A 84 -5.73 -15.48 -1.51
CA LEU A 84 -6.85 -15.38 -2.45
C LEU A 84 -6.90 -16.59 -3.38
N SER A 85 -8.09 -16.88 -3.87
CA SER A 85 -8.31 -17.90 -4.90
C SER A 85 -7.70 -17.47 -6.23
N LYS A 86 -7.45 -18.44 -7.12
CA LYS A 86 -6.98 -18.13 -8.48
C LYS A 86 -7.95 -17.26 -9.27
N ASN A 87 -9.27 -17.51 -9.16
CA ASN A 87 -10.30 -16.70 -9.83
C ASN A 87 -10.26 -15.26 -9.34
N ALA A 88 -10.04 -15.04 -8.04
CA ALA A 88 -9.92 -13.70 -7.48
C ALA A 88 -8.69 -12.96 -8.02
N ILE A 89 -7.54 -13.63 -8.10
CA ILE A 89 -6.30 -13.06 -8.66
C ILE A 89 -6.47 -12.72 -10.14
N MET A 90 -7.07 -13.62 -10.93
CA MET A 90 -7.36 -13.40 -12.35
C MET A 90 -8.29 -12.21 -12.56
N ALA A 91 -9.41 -12.16 -11.83
CA ALA A 91 -10.36 -11.06 -11.92
C ALA A 91 -9.75 -9.71 -11.53
N LEU A 92 -8.93 -9.67 -10.46
CA LEU A 92 -8.21 -8.47 -10.06
C LEU A 92 -7.25 -7.98 -11.15
N ASN A 93 -6.46 -8.89 -11.76
CA ASN A 93 -5.53 -8.48 -12.83
C ASN A 93 -6.27 -8.09 -14.12
N LEU A 94 -7.36 -8.76 -14.46
CA LEU A 94 -8.18 -8.42 -15.62
C LEU A 94 -8.87 -7.06 -15.45
N GLY A 95 -9.40 -6.76 -14.26
CA GLY A 95 -9.91 -5.42 -13.94
C GLY A 95 -8.82 -4.35 -14.02
N ALA A 96 -7.61 -4.68 -13.56
CA ALA A 96 -6.43 -3.81 -13.66
C ALA A 96 -6.01 -3.53 -15.11
N LYS A 97 -6.12 -4.53 -15.98
CA LYS A 97 -5.94 -4.37 -17.44
C LYS A 97 -6.97 -3.39 -18.02
N HIS A 98 -8.25 -3.58 -17.70
CA HIS A 98 -9.33 -2.72 -18.22
C HIS A 98 -9.15 -1.25 -17.82
N GLY A 99 -8.66 -0.98 -16.61
CA GLY A 99 -8.46 0.39 -16.10
C GLY A 99 -7.03 0.93 -16.19
N ASN A 100 -6.08 0.18 -16.76
CA ASN A 100 -4.67 0.55 -16.84
C ASN A 100 -4.08 0.98 -15.47
N PHE A 101 -4.22 0.11 -14.47
CA PHE A 101 -3.66 0.29 -13.13
C PHE A 101 -2.89 -0.95 -12.65
N LEU A 102 -2.12 -0.80 -11.59
CA LEU A 102 -1.23 -1.85 -11.09
C LEU A 102 -1.98 -2.86 -10.19
N HIS A 103 -1.65 -4.15 -10.35
CA HIS A 103 -1.99 -5.23 -9.41
C HIS A 103 -0.73 -5.81 -8.76
N ASN A 104 -0.55 -5.62 -7.46
CA ASN A 104 0.60 -6.17 -6.74
C ASN A 104 0.38 -7.64 -6.30
N THR A 105 1.33 -8.52 -6.62
CA THR A 105 1.24 -9.98 -6.41
C THR A 105 1.09 -10.42 -4.96
N GLY A 106 1.53 -9.58 -4.02
CA GLY A 106 1.75 -10.00 -2.65
C GLY A 106 2.80 -11.10 -2.50
N GLU A 107 2.88 -11.64 -1.30
CA GLU A 107 3.96 -12.54 -0.86
C GLU A 107 3.93 -13.94 -1.48
N GLY A 108 2.90 -14.26 -2.28
CA GLY A 108 2.65 -15.64 -2.75
C GLY A 108 3.50 -16.08 -3.94
N GLY A 109 4.32 -15.19 -4.48
CA GLY A 109 5.02 -15.35 -5.75
C GLY A 109 4.15 -14.90 -6.94
N LEU A 110 4.81 -14.68 -8.07
CA LEU A 110 4.14 -14.41 -9.36
C LEU A 110 3.63 -15.72 -9.95
N THR A 111 2.43 -15.70 -10.52
CA THR A 111 1.80 -16.87 -11.15
C THR A 111 1.12 -16.47 -12.45
N GLU A 112 0.76 -17.45 -13.28
CA GLU A 112 -0.02 -17.23 -14.50
C GLU A 112 -1.36 -16.49 -14.25
N TYR A 113 -1.95 -16.65 -13.07
CA TYR A 113 -3.17 -15.95 -12.67
C TYR A 113 -2.98 -14.43 -12.57
N HIS A 114 -1.75 -13.96 -12.36
CA HIS A 114 -1.42 -12.53 -12.37
C HIS A 114 -1.12 -12.00 -13.79
N LEU A 115 -1.01 -12.88 -14.79
CA LEU A 115 -0.58 -12.53 -16.15
C LEU A 115 -1.77 -12.52 -17.13
N GLN A 116 -2.89 -11.88 -16.75
CA GLN A 116 -4.08 -11.73 -17.59
C GLN A 116 -4.01 -10.51 -18.52
N GLY A 117 -2.85 -9.83 -18.53
CA GLY A 117 -2.55 -8.69 -19.38
C GLY A 117 -2.49 -7.35 -18.64
N GLY A 118 -2.88 -7.29 -17.37
CA GLY A 118 -2.74 -6.09 -16.54
C GLY A 118 -1.31 -5.89 -16.05
N ASP A 119 -1.02 -4.67 -15.59
CA ASP A 119 0.28 -4.32 -15.03
C ASP A 119 0.46 -4.91 -13.62
N VAL A 120 1.66 -5.39 -13.32
CA VAL A 120 1.97 -6.16 -12.12
C VAL A 120 3.07 -5.49 -11.29
N GLY A 121 2.81 -5.35 -9.99
CA GLY A 121 3.84 -5.06 -8.99
C GLY A 121 4.34 -6.36 -8.39
N LEU A 122 5.61 -6.71 -8.59
CA LEU A 122 6.19 -7.94 -8.04
C LEU A 122 6.66 -7.71 -6.60
N GLN A 123 6.03 -8.37 -5.64
CA GLN A 123 6.44 -8.26 -4.24
C GLN A 123 7.53 -9.30 -3.89
N VAL A 124 8.60 -8.82 -3.28
CA VAL A 124 9.73 -9.60 -2.75
C VAL A 124 9.62 -9.65 -1.23
N ALA A 125 9.10 -10.76 -0.70
CA ALA A 125 8.92 -10.97 0.74
C ALA A 125 10.02 -11.86 1.33
N THR A 126 10.05 -11.97 2.66
CA THR A 126 11.13 -12.62 3.43
C THR A 126 11.38 -14.10 3.12
N ALA A 127 10.37 -14.82 2.64
CA ALA A 127 10.49 -16.22 2.23
C ALA A 127 10.89 -16.42 0.76
N TYR A 128 10.95 -15.33 -0.02
CA TYR A 128 11.34 -15.33 -1.44
C TYR A 128 10.57 -16.35 -2.31
N PHE A 129 9.28 -16.58 -2.01
CA PHE A 129 8.46 -17.51 -2.76
C PHE A 129 8.43 -17.17 -4.25
N GLY A 130 8.70 -18.18 -5.10
CA GLY A 130 8.85 -18.04 -6.54
C GLY A 130 10.29 -17.76 -7.02
N PHE A 131 11.19 -17.28 -6.17
CA PHE A 131 12.58 -16.94 -6.52
C PHE A 131 13.54 -17.21 -5.36
N ARG A 132 13.39 -18.39 -4.75
CA ARG A 132 14.26 -18.90 -3.70
C ARG A 132 15.10 -20.08 -4.15
N THR A 133 16.24 -20.25 -3.49
CA THR A 133 17.03 -21.47 -3.51
C THR A 133 16.39 -22.53 -2.58
N PRO A 134 16.76 -23.82 -2.69
CA PRO A 134 16.22 -24.89 -1.83
C PRO A 134 16.42 -24.63 -0.32
N ASP A 135 17.53 -24.00 0.05
CA ASP A 135 17.87 -23.57 1.42
C ASP A 135 17.15 -22.29 1.88
N GLY A 136 16.32 -21.70 1.00
CA GLY A 136 15.47 -20.55 1.31
C GLY A 136 16.13 -19.19 1.23
N ASN A 137 17.28 -19.12 0.56
CA ASN A 137 17.93 -17.86 0.21
C ASN A 137 17.34 -17.29 -1.08
N PHE A 138 17.61 -16.01 -1.33
CA PHE A 138 17.19 -15.34 -2.56
C PHE A 138 17.95 -15.90 -3.76
N ASP A 139 17.24 -16.19 -4.85
CA ASP A 139 17.80 -16.67 -6.12
C ASP A 139 17.71 -15.56 -7.19
N PRO A 140 18.84 -14.88 -7.49
CA PRO A 140 18.88 -13.77 -8.44
C PRO A 140 18.41 -14.12 -9.85
N GLU A 141 18.70 -15.34 -10.33
CA GLU A 141 18.37 -15.76 -11.69
C GLU A 141 16.88 -16.07 -11.83
N LYS A 142 16.28 -16.74 -10.84
CA LYS A 142 14.82 -16.92 -10.81
C LYS A 142 14.08 -15.60 -10.69
N PHE A 143 14.60 -14.67 -9.86
CA PHE A 143 14.04 -13.32 -9.75
C PHE A 143 14.12 -12.59 -11.09
N ARG A 144 15.31 -12.54 -11.71
CA ARG A 144 15.54 -11.86 -13.00
C ARG A 144 14.58 -12.34 -14.08
N LYS A 145 14.38 -13.65 -14.22
CA LYS A 145 13.43 -14.22 -15.20
C LYS A 145 12.02 -13.67 -15.05
N GLN A 146 11.53 -13.55 -13.82
CA GLN A 146 10.19 -13.01 -13.54
C GLN A 146 10.16 -11.49 -13.66
N ALA A 147 11.17 -10.81 -13.10
CA ALA A 147 11.25 -9.36 -13.07
C ALA A 147 11.37 -8.75 -14.47
N LEU A 148 11.95 -9.47 -15.44
CA LEU A 148 12.04 -9.02 -16.84
C LEU A 148 10.75 -9.17 -17.64
N LEU A 149 9.73 -9.87 -17.13
CA LEU A 149 8.45 -10.00 -17.83
C LEU A 149 7.85 -8.62 -18.13
N PRO A 150 7.31 -8.38 -19.34
CA PRO A 150 6.77 -7.07 -19.74
C PRO A 150 5.63 -6.56 -18.83
N ASN A 151 4.84 -7.46 -18.27
CA ASN A 151 3.75 -7.14 -17.35
C ASN A 151 4.25 -6.66 -15.98
N VAL A 152 5.44 -7.07 -15.54
CA VAL A 152 6.01 -6.59 -14.28
C VAL A 152 6.48 -5.16 -14.49
N LYS A 153 5.89 -4.20 -13.77
CA LYS A 153 6.22 -2.78 -13.91
C LYS A 153 6.99 -2.21 -12.74
N MET A 154 6.90 -2.82 -11.56
CA MET A 154 7.53 -2.34 -10.33
C MET A 154 7.91 -3.51 -9.43
N ILE A 155 8.95 -3.31 -8.61
CA ILE A 155 9.40 -4.29 -7.61
C ILE A 155 9.22 -3.70 -6.21
N GLU A 156 8.52 -4.41 -5.32
CA GLU A 156 8.27 -3.98 -3.93
C GLU A 156 8.89 -4.96 -2.93
N ILE A 157 9.93 -4.53 -2.22
CA ILE A 157 10.51 -5.30 -1.11
C ILE A 157 9.59 -5.16 0.11
N LYS A 158 9.02 -6.25 0.61
CA LYS A 158 8.15 -6.21 1.79
C LYS A 158 8.96 -6.44 3.07
N LEU A 159 9.28 -5.35 3.76
CA LEU A 159 9.89 -5.39 5.09
C LEU A 159 8.86 -5.80 6.15
N SER A 160 7.66 -5.20 6.08
CA SER A 160 6.57 -5.47 7.03
C SER A 160 5.20 -5.10 6.46
N GLN A 161 4.13 -5.44 7.18
CA GLN A 161 2.75 -5.06 6.84
C GLN A 161 1.99 -4.62 8.09
N GLY A 162 0.99 -3.76 7.92
CA GLY A 162 0.25 -3.17 9.04
C GLY A 162 -0.41 -4.16 9.99
N ALA A 163 -0.97 -5.25 9.46
CA ALA A 163 -1.67 -6.25 10.27
C ALA A 163 -0.76 -7.12 11.15
N LYS A 164 0.54 -7.15 10.86
CA LYS A 164 1.53 -7.94 11.60
C LYS A 164 2.96 -7.46 11.30
N PRO A 165 3.37 -6.28 11.78
CA PRO A 165 4.62 -5.65 11.33
C PRO A 165 5.90 -6.44 11.63
N ALA A 166 5.91 -7.26 12.69
CA ALA A 166 7.07 -8.01 13.15
C ALA A 166 6.97 -9.52 12.90
N HIS A 167 6.09 -9.96 11.98
CA HIS A 167 5.88 -11.38 11.70
C HIS A 167 5.83 -11.61 10.19
N GLY A 168 6.48 -12.68 9.74
CA GLY A 168 6.42 -13.09 8.33
C GLY A 168 5.01 -13.46 7.88
N GLY A 169 4.83 -13.57 6.55
CA GLY A 169 3.64 -14.15 5.92
C GLY A 169 3.22 -15.47 6.57
N MET A 170 1.91 -15.72 6.62
CA MET A 170 1.33 -16.93 7.20
C MET A 170 0.26 -17.43 6.23
N LEU A 171 0.39 -18.68 5.82
CA LEU A 171 -0.64 -19.38 5.05
C LEU A 171 -1.04 -20.65 5.81
N PRO A 172 -2.30 -20.74 6.30
CA PRO A 172 -2.77 -21.93 6.99
C PRO A 172 -2.72 -23.17 6.10
N LYS A 173 -2.41 -24.33 6.70
CA LYS A 173 -2.29 -25.62 6.01
C LYS A 173 -3.54 -25.99 5.21
N GLU A 174 -4.72 -25.57 5.67
CA GLU A 174 -6.00 -25.82 5.01
C GLU A 174 -6.08 -25.17 3.62
N LYS A 175 -5.22 -24.17 3.36
CA LYS A 175 -5.13 -23.45 2.09
C LYS A 175 -3.94 -23.90 1.24
N ILE A 176 -3.16 -24.88 1.67
CA ILE A 176 -2.02 -25.37 0.90
C ILE A 176 -2.51 -26.48 -0.01
N THR A 177 -2.58 -26.18 -1.30
CA THR A 177 -2.86 -27.15 -2.36
C THR A 177 -1.55 -27.67 -2.95
N PRO A 178 -1.55 -28.81 -3.68
CA PRO A 178 -0.36 -29.28 -4.40
C PRO A 178 0.22 -28.24 -5.37
N GLU A 179 -0.63 -27.39 -5.93
CA GLU A 179 -0.23 -26.26 -6.76
C GLU A 179 0.52 -25.19 -5.96
N ILE A 180 -0.02 -24.75 -4.82
CA ILE A 180 0.61 -23.76 -3.95
C ILE A 180 1.92 -24.28 -3.37
N ALA A 181 1.95 -25.54 -2.94
CA ALA A 181 3.15 -26.19 -2.44
C ALA A 181 4.28 -26.16 -3.48
N ARG A 182 3.97 -26.47 -4.74
CA ARG A 182 4.93 -26.43 -5.85
C ARG A 182 5.38 -25.01 -6.21
N ILE A 183 4.47 -24.04 -6.27
CA ILE A 183 4.79 -22.64 -6.58
C ILE A 183 5.69 -22.02 -5.50
N ARG A 184 5.42 -22.35 -4.24
CA ARG A 184 6.13 -21.78 -3.10
C ARG A 184 7.32 -22.59 -2.64
N ASP A 185 7.52 -23.80 -3.17
CA ASP A 185 8.55 -24.75 -2.74
C ASP A 185 8.45 -25.02 -1.22
N VAL A 186 7.27 -25.46 -0.78
CA VAL A 186 6.94 -25.73 0.63
C VAL A 186 6.24 -27.08 0.80
N PRO A 187 6.42 -27.77 1.95
CA PRO A 187 5.76 -29.03 2.21
C PRO A 187 4.23 -28.88 2.38
N MET A 188 3.50 -29.93 2.05
CA MET A 188 2.06 -30.05 2.32
C MET A 188 1.81 -30.41 3.79
N GLY A 189 0.62 -30.09 4.30
CA GLY A 189 0.11 -30.60 5.59
C GLY A 189 0.49 -29.81 6.85
N GLN A 190 1.27 -28.74 6.71
CA GLN A 190 1.67 -27.86 7.82
C GLN A 190 1.53 -26.39 7.44
N ASP A 191 1.35 -25.51 8.43
CA ASP A 191 1.28 -24.07 8.18
C ASP A 191 2.59 -23.57 7.57
N VAL A 192 2.47 -22.63 6.63
CA VAL A 192 3.63 -21.96 6.05
C VAL A 192 3.84 -20.64 6.78
N ILE A 193 4.90 -20.58 7.56
CA ILE A 193 5.33 -19.39 8.30
C ILE A 193 6.61 -18.87 7.64
N SER A 194 6.56 -17.64 7.15
CA SER A 194 7.74 -16.99 6.58
C SER A 194 8.64 -16.44 7.69
N PRO A 195 9.97 -16.33 7.44
CA PRO A 195 10.87 -15.64 8.37
C PRO A 195 10.40 -14.20 8.67
N PRO A 196 10.69 -13.66 9.86
CA PRO A 196 10.32 -12.29 10.20
C PRO A 196 11.16 -11.23 9.47
N THR A 197 12.36 -11.59 9.01
CA THR A 197 13.31 -10.69 8.34
C THR A 197 13.84 -11.29 7.04
N HIS A 198 14.33 -10.42 6.16
CA HIS A 198 15.07 -10.83 4.99
C HIS A 198 16.43 -11.44 5.38
N ARG A 199 16.85 -12.49 4.68
CA ARG A 199 18.18 -13.10 4.89
C ARG A 199 19.29 -12.40 4.11
N THR A 200 18.93 -11.66 3.05
CA THR A 200 19.88 -11.02 2.14
C THR A 200 20.55 -9.79 2.74
N PHE A 201 19.94 -9.17 3.75
CA PHE A 201 20.49 -8.01 4.44
C PHE A 201 20.02 -7.99 5.90
N SER A 202 20.85 -7.42 6.78
CA SER A 202 20.54 -7.22 8.20
C SER A 202 20.69 -5.76 8.63
N THR A 203 21.05 -4.86 7.71
CA THR A 203 21.35 -3.45 7.98
C THR A 203 20.59 -2.54 7.01
N PRO A 204 20.34 -1.28 7.40
CA PRO A 204 19.78 -0.27 6.49
C PRO A 204 20.62 -0.05 5.23
N GLU A 205 21.95 -0.08 5.33
CA GLU A 205 22.85 -0.03 4.17
C GLU A 205 22.68 -1.26 3.27
N GLY A 206 22.57 -2.46 3.85
CA GLY A 206 22.32 -3.69 3.09
C GLY A 206 20.99 -3.66 2.34
N LEU A 207 19.94 -3.03 2.90
CA LEU A 207 18.68 -2.78 2.20
C LEU A 207 18.90 -1.89 0.96
N CYS A 208 19.70 -0.83 1.06
CA CYS A 208 20.01 0.06 -0.05
C CYS A 208 20.73 -0.71 -1.18
N HIS A 209 21.76 -1.50 -0.85
CA HIS A 209 22.45 -2.34 -1.83
C HIS A 209 21.53 -3.38 -2.48
N PHE A 210 20.59 -3.96 -1.70
CA PHE A 210 19.61 -4.88 -2.25
C PHE A 210 18.63 -4.20 -3.21
N ILE A 211 18.21 -2.95 -2.94
CA ILE A 211 17.42 -2.14 -3.89
C ILE A 211 18.17 -1.98 -5.21
N ALA A 212 19.46 -1.62 -5.18
CA ALA A 212 20.28 -1.49 -6.38
C ALA A 212 20.39 -2.81 -7.15
N GLN A 213 20.63 -3.93 -6.45
CA GLN A 213 20.69 -5.25 -7.07
C GLN A 213 19.38 -5.64 -7.77
N LEU A 214 18.23 -5.46 -7.11
CA LEU A 214 16.93 -5.77 -7.73
C LEU A 214 16.63 -4.86 -8.93
N ARG A 215 17.10 -3.61 -8.89
CA ARG A 215 16.97 -2.68 -10.01
C ARG A 215 17.75 -3.17 -11.22
N GLU A 216 19.00 -3.59 -11.03
CA GLU A 216 19.82 -4.18 -12.09
C GLU A 216 19.15 -5.45 -12.66
N LEU A 217 18.78 -6.39 -11.79
CA LEU A 217 18.18 -7.67 -12.17
C LEU A 217 16.82 -7.51 -12.88
N SER A 218 16.09 -6.43 -12.62
CA SER A 218 14.80 -6.13 -13.27
C SER A 218 14.95 -5.38 -14.60
N GLY A 219 16.18 -5.06 -15.02
CA GLY A 219 16.46 -4.26 -16.22
C GLY A 219 16.22 -2.76 -16.02
N GLY A 220 16.22 -2.27 -14.78
CA GLY A 220 16.09 -0.86 -14.44
C GLY A 220 14.66 -0.39 -14.12
N LYS A 221 13.77 -1.30 -13.72
CA LYS A 221 12.40 -0.98 -13.28
C LYS A 221 12.42 -0.27 -11.91
N PRO A 222 11.36 0.46 -11.53
CA PRO A 222 11.26 1.11 -10.24
C PRO A 222 11.28 0.06 -9.12
N VAL A 223 12.15 0.28 -8.13
CA VAL A 223 12.29 -0.58 -6.95
C VAL A 223 12.05 0.23 -5.70
N GLY A 224 11.14 -0.25 -4.87
CA GLY A 224 10.80 0.37 -3.60
C GLY A 224 10.62 -0.66 -2.51
N PHE A 225 10.26 -0.20 -1.31
CA PHE A 225 9.95 -1.09 -0.20
C PHE A 225 8.67 -0.71 0.53
N LYS A 226 8.07 -1.70 1.17
CA LYS A 226 6.84 -1.59 1.96
C LYS A 226 7.13 -1.87 3.43
N LEU A 227 6.60 -1.02 4.30
CA LEU A 227 6.67 -1.21 5.75
C LEU A 227 5.49 -0.58 6.48
N CYS A 228 5.17 -1.14 7.64
CA CYS A 228 4.46 -0.46 8.71
C CYS A 228 5.48 0.16 9.66
N ILE A 229 5.28 1.44 10.01
CA ILE A 229 6.20 2.15 10.89
C ILE A 229 6.05 1.63 12.32
N GLY A 230 7.16 1.17 12.90
CA GLY A 230 7.31 0.85 14.31
C GLY A 230 8.23 1.87 14.99
N LYS A 231 9.50 1.49 15.18
CA LYS A 231 10.50 2.37 15.80
C LYS A 231 10.96 3.44 14.81
N LYS A 232 10.85 4.72 15.21
CA LYS A 232 11.30 5.87 14.39
C LYS A 232 12.80 5.81 14.05
N THR A 233 13.62 5.27 14.97
CA THR A 233 15.07 5.11 14.77
C THR A 233 15.40 4.26 13.55
N GLU A 234 14.65 3.19 13.29
CA GLU A 234 14.89 2.29 12.14
C GLU A 234 14.63 3.00 10.81
N PHE A 235 13.59 3.83 10.73
CA PHE A 235 13.33 4.60 9.51
C PHE A 235 14.39 5.71 9.30
N PHE A 236 14.82 6.37 10.38
CA PHE A 236 15.93 7.32 10.29
C PHE A 236 17.25 6.64 9.93
N ALA A 237 17.48 5.40 10.37
CA ALA A 237 18.62 4.60 10.00
C ALA A 237 18.63 4.30 8.49
N ILE A 238 17.46 4.00 7.91
CA ILE A 238 17.29 3.88 6.45
C ILE A 238 17.57 5.22 5.75
N CYS A 239 17.09 6.35 6.29
CA CYS A 239 17.40 7.67 5.73
C CYS A 239 18.90 7.97 5.73
N LYS A 240 19.61 7.66 6.83
CA LYS A 240 21.07 7.81 6.90
C LYS A 240 21.80 6.87 5.93
N ALA A 241 21.31 5.65 5.74
CA ALA A 241 21.88 4.74 4.75
C ALA A 241 21.71 5.25 3.31
N MET A 242 20.55 5.82 2.98
CA MET A 242 20.33 6.47 1.69
C MET A 242 21.29 7.65 1.47
N LEU A 243 21.51 8.48 2.50
CA LEU A 243 22.48 9.59 2.45
C LEU A 243 23.93 9.09 2.29
N LYS A 244 24.31 8.03 3.00
CA LYS A 244 25.66 7.44 2.98
C LYS A 244 25.98 6.77 1.63
N THR A 245 25.04 5.97 1.12
CA THR A 245 25.25 5.14 -0.08
C THR A 245 24.95 5.89 -1.37
N GLY A 246 24.11 6.93 -1.33
CA GLY A 246 23.56 7.56 -2.52
C GLY A 246 22.58 6.68 -3.30
N ILE A 247 22.13 5.55 -2.74
CA ILE A 247 21.16 4.66 -3.38
C ILE A 247 19.78 4.96 -2.82
N TYR A 248 18.82 5.24 -3.71
CA TYR A 248 17.47 5.65 -3.32
C TYR A 248 16.44 4.66 -3.85
N PRO A 249 15.42 4.27 -3.05
CA PRO A 249 14.25 3.61 -3.61
C PRO A 249 13.48 4.60 -4.50
N ASP A 250 12.77 4.07 -5.49
CA ASP A 250 11.87 4.86 -6.35
C ASP A 250 10.56 5.20 -5.62
N PHE A 251 10.17 4.35 -4.66
CA PHE A 251 8.99 4.56 -3.82
C PHE A 251 9.11 3.88 -2.46
N ILE A 252 8.33 4.36 -1.49
CA ILE A 252 8.14 3.72 -0.19
C ILE A 252 6.64 3.58 0.07
N ALA A 253 6.18 2.35 0.27
CA ALA A 253 4.80 2.06 0.64
C ALA A 253 4.62 1.98 2.15
N ILE A 254 3.88 2.94 2.71
CA ILE A 254 3.55 3.03 4.13
C ILE A 254 2.23 2.32 4.36
N ASP A 255 2.30 1.20 5.07
CA ASP A 255 1.15 0.40 5.47
C ASP A 255 0.77 0.75 6.91
N GLY A 256 -0.36 1.40 7.11
CA GLY A 256 -0.84 1.73 8.44
C GLY A 256 -1.26 0.46 9.21
N MET A 257 -1.19 0.52 10.54
CA MET A 257 -1.59 -0.60 11.43
C MET A 257 -3.01 -1.12 11.14
N GLU A 258 -3.84 -0.31 10.50
CA GLU A 258 -5.18 -0.67 10.10
C GLU A 258 -5.23 -1.73 8.99
N GLY A 259 -4.08 -2.11 8.41
CA GLY A 259 -3.93 -3.07 7.31
C GLY A 259 -4.72 -4.38 7.47
N GLY A 260 -5.04 -5.01 6.34
CA GLY A 260 -5.73 -6.31 6.32
C GLY A 260 -4.75 -7.49 6.41
N THR A 261 -5.27 -8.66 6.81
CA THR A 261 -4.57 -9.94 6.69
C THR A 261 -5.55 -11.07 6.46
N GLY A 262 -5.09 -12.15 5.81
CA GLY A 262 -5.83 -13.40 5.74
C GLY A 262 -5.74 -14.22 7.04
N ALA A 263 -4.61 -14.10 7.75
CA ALA A 263 -4.33 -14.77 9.02
C ALA A 263 -3.24 -14.00 9.80
N ALA A 264 -3.52 -13.65 11.06
CA ALA A 264 -2.53 -13.17 12.03
C ALA A 264 -3.07 -13.32 13.45
N PRO A 265 -2.20 -13.36 14.47
CA PRO A 265 -2.62 -13.27 15.86
C PRO A 265 -3.31 -11.93 16.17
N SER A 266 -4.30 -11.93 17.07
CA SER A 266 -5.12 -10.76 17.38
C SER A 266 -4.33 -9.60 17.97
N GLU A 267 -3.35 -9.87 18.84
CA GLU A 267 -2.51 -8.85 19.47
C GLU A 267 -1.67 -8.08 18.44
N PHE A 268 -1.17 -8.78 17.41
CA PHE A 268 -0.43 -8.14 16.33
C PHE A 268 -1.31 -7.19 15.52
N VAL A 269 -2.56 -7.59 15.26
CA VAL A 269 -3.50 -6.78 14.47
C VAL A 269 -3.97 -5.53 15.21
N ASN A 270 -4.12 -5.62 16.54
CA ASN A 270 -4.75 -4.57 17.33
C ASN A 270 -3.77 -3.66 18.08
N SER A 271 -2.52 -4.09 18.29
CA SER A 271 -1.61 -3.42 19.24
C SER A 271 -0.22 -3.13 18.70
N ILE A 272 0.12 -3.54 17.46
CA ILE A 272 1.46 -3.36 16.90
C ILE A 272 1.40 -2.57 15.59
N GLY A 273 2.20 -1.50 15.50
CA GLY A 273 2.31 -0.63 14.34
C GLY A 273 1.80 0.78 14.62
N MET A 274 2.11 1.70 13.72
CA MET A 274 1.65 3.08 13.75
C MET A 274 0.42 3.24 12.85
N PRO A 275 -0.61 4.00 13.27
CA PRO A 275 -1.72 4.34 12.38
C PRO A 275 -1.24 5.13 11.15
N LEU A 276 -1.96 5.00 10.04
CA LEU A 276 -1.47 5.44 8.73
C LEU A 276 -1.15 6.95 8.70
N GLN A 277 -1.99 7.77 9.34
CA GLN A 277 -1.85 9.22 9.26
C GLN A 277 -0.58 9.71 9.95
N GLU A 278 -0.32 9.25 11.17
CA GLU A 278 0.89 9.56 11.92
C GLU A 278 2.13 9.02 11.20
N ALA A 279 2.02 7.82 10.60
CA ALA A 279 3.10 7.22 9.83
C ALA A 279 3.45 8.03 8.58
N LEU A 280 2.44 8.52 7.84
CA LEU A 280 2.65 9.37 6.66
C LEU A 280 3.32 10.68 7.02
N VAL A 281 2.82 11.38 8.05
CA VAL A 281 3.42 12.64 8.52
C VAL A 281 4.88 12.41 8.94
N PHE A 282 5.14 11.36 9.71
CA PHE A 282 6.50 11.03 10.14
C PHE A 282 7.43 10.74 8.96
N VAL A 283 7.03 9.87 8.04
CA VAL A 283 7.84 9.50 6.88
C VAL A 283 8.08 10.69 5.95
N ARG A 284 7.03 11.47 5.65
CA ARG A 284 7.15 12.71 4.88
C ARG A 284 8.19 13.63 5.53
N ASN A 285 8.07 13.88 6.83
CA ASN A 285 8.99 14.76 7.54
C ASN A 285 10.41 14.21 7.57
N ALA A 286 10.61 12.92 7.81
CA ALA A 286 11.93 12.30 7.78
C ALA A 286 12.60 12.46 6.40
N LEU A 287 11.86 12.19 5.31
CA LEU A 287 12.37 12.35 3.95
C LEU A 287 12.61 13.82 3.57
N VAL A 288 11.73 14.74 3.96
CA VAL A 288 11.90 16.18 3.71
C VAL A 288 13.09 16.74 4.49
N GLY A 289 13.17 16.44 5.78
CA GLY A 289 14.25 16.87 6.67
C GLY A 289 15.62 16.32 6.27
N CYS A 290 15.67 15.16 5.60
CA CYS A 290 16.91 14.62 5.02
C CYS A 290 17.18 15.11 3.58
N GLY A 291 16.28 15.89 2.97
CA GLY A 291 16.40 16.31 1.56
C GLY A 291 16.15 15.18 0.54
N LEU A 292 15.62 14.03 0.98
CA LEU A 292 15.43 12.81 0.18
C LEU A 292 14.06 12.76 -0.52
N ARG A 293 13.07 13.55 -0.07
CA ARG A 293 11.69 13.51 -0.59
C ARG A 293 11.57 13.67 -2.11
N LYS A 294 12.49 14.42 -2.73
CA LYS A 294 12.53 14.65 -4.18
C LYS A 294 12.76 13.37 -5.01
N HIS A 295 13.44 12.37 -4.44
CA HIS A 295 13.79 11.12 -5.13
C HIS A 295 12.75 10.00 -4.93
N ILE A 296 11.79 10.18 -4.01
CA ILE A 296 11.00 9.06 -3.49
C ILE A 296 9.51 9.40 -3.55
N ARG A 297 8.72 8.53 -4.18
CA ARG A 297 7.26 8.59 -4.09
C ARG A 297 6.75 7.85 -2.85
N ILE A 298 5.81 8.44 -2.12
CA ILE A 298 5.19 7.80 -0.95
C ILE A 298 3.87 7.15 -1.37
N ILE A 299 3.71 5.87 -1.11
CA ILE A 299 2.46 5.14 -1.36
C ILE A 299 1.75 4.90 -0.03
N ALA A 300 0.51 5.34 0.12
CA ALA A 300 -0.29 5.08 1.32
C ALA A 300 -1.15 3.82 1.15
N SER A 301 -1.11 2.93 2.14
CA SER A 301 -1.93 1.72 2.22
C SER A 301 -2.54 1.61 3.61
N GLY A 302 -3.87 1.53 3.69
CA GLY A 302 -4.59 1.43 4.96
C GLY A 302 -5.97 2.06 4.90
N LYS A 303 -7.02 1.22 4.89
CA LYS A 303 -8.46 1.59 4.94
C LYS A 303 -8.97 2.66 3.97
N ASN A 304 -8.21 3.06 2.95
CA ASN A 304 -8.67 4.03 1.94
C ASN A 304 -9.66 3.39 0.96
N THR A 305 -10.84 4.01 0.80
CA THR A 305 -11.95 3.48 -0.01
C THR A 305 -12.56 4.49 -0.99
N SER A 306 -12.35 5.79 -0.76
CA SER A 306 -13.02 6.87 -1.48
C SER A 306 -12.04 7.91 -2.01
N GLY A 307 -12.48 8.74 -2.97
CA GLY A 307 -11.66 9.87 -3.46
C GLY A 307 -11.31 10.88 -2.36
N PHE A 308 -12.18 11.06 -1.36
CA PHE A 308 -11.86 11.90 -0.21
C PHE A 308 -10.77 11.29 0.69
N ASP A 309 -10.75 9.97 0.87
CA ASP A 309 -9.63 9.30 1.55
C ASP A 309 -8.31 9.55 0.81
N MET A 310 -8.33 9.54 -0.53
CA MET A 310 -7.16 9.85 -1.34
C MET A 310 -6.67 11.29 -1.09
N ILE A 311 -7.56 12.28 -1.08
CA ILE A 311 -7.21 13.69 -0.76
C ILE A 311 -6.53 13.79 0.61
N ARG A 312 -7.12 13.18 1.64
CA ARG A 312 -6.60 13.22 3.01
C ARG A 312 -5.19 12.65 3.10
N MET A 313 -4.96 11.49 2.48
CA MET A 313 -3.64 10.85 2.52
C MET A 313 -2.59 11.64 1.72
N ILE A 314 -2.98 12.25 0.59
CA ILE A 314 -2.09 13.09 -0.20
C ILE A 314 -1.72 14.37 0.56
N ALA A 315 -2.70 15.01 1.20
CA ALA A 315 -2.47 16.16 2.07
C ALA A 315 -1.45 15.86 3.20
N LEU A 316 -1.44 14.62 3.71
CA LEU A 316 -0.47 14.18 4.74
C LEU A 316 0.89 13.74 4.17
N GLY A 317 1.06 13.68 2.85
CA GLY A 317 2.34 13.45 2.17
C GLY A 317 2.39 12.29 1.19
N ALA A 318 1.31 11.53 1.01
CA ALA A 318 1.26 10.47 0.01
C ALA A 318 1.24 11.02 -1.42
N ASP A 319 1.74 10.24 -2.36
CA ASP A 319 1.66 10.50 -3.80
C ASP A 319 0.65 9.56 -4.49
N VAL A 320 0.54 8.32 -3.99
CA VAL A 320 -0.28 7.25 -4.57
C VAL A 320 -0.97 6.47 -3.46
N ILE A 321 -2.16 5.93 -3.74
CA ILE A 321 -2.92 5.09 -2.82
C ILE A 321 -2.95 3.65 -3.32
N HIS A 322 -2.57 2.72 -2.45
CA HIS A 322 -2.75 1.28 -2.67
C HIS A 322 -3.90 0.78 -1.79
N SER A 323 -4.91 0.16 -2.40
CA SER A 323 -6.06 -0.39 -1.67
C SER A 323 -6.18 -1.90 -1.89
N ALA A 324 -6.11 -2.67 -0.80
CA ALA A 324 -6.39 -4.10 -0.82
C ALA A 324 -7.86 -4.38 -0.52
N ARG A 325 -8.33 -3.99 0.67
CA ARG A 325 -9.67 -4.39 1.14
C ARG A 325 -10.80 -3.75 0.34
N ALA A 326 -10.68 -2.52 -0.13
CA ALA A 326 -11.72 -1.93 -0.98
C ALA A 326 -11.81 -2.66 -2.32
N MET A 327 -10.66 -3.03 -2.92
CA MET A 327 -10.63 -3.87 -4.12
C MET A 327 -11.23 -5.26 -3.87
N MET A 328 -10.99 -5.87 -2.71
CA MET A 328 -11.65 -7.12 -2.32
C MET A 328 -13.17 -6.95 -2.14
N LEU A 329 -13.64 -5.85 -1.56
CA LEU A 329 -15.07 -5.54 -1.44
C LEU A 329 -15.69 -5.35 -2.82
N ALA A 330 -15.03 -4.61 -3.72
CA ALA A 330 -15.47 -4.42 -5.10
C ALA A 330 -15.60 -5.76 -5.83
N LEU A 331 -14.62 -6.64 -5.66
CA LEU A 331 -14.60 -8.02 -6.17
C LEU A 331 -15.75 -8.88 -5.60
N GLY A 332 -16.31 -8.55 -4.44
CA GLY A 332 -17.46 -9.25 -3.85
C GLY A 332 -17.24 -9.78 -2.43
N CYS A 333 -16.13 -9.44 -1.76
CA CYS A 333 -15.95 -9.72 -0.35
C CYS A 333 -17.09 -9.10 0.46
N ILE A 334 -17.66 -9.89 1.38
CA ILE A 334 -18.74 -9.45 2.28
C ILE A 334 -18.27 -9.22 3.72
N GLN A 335 -16.96 -9.12 3.94
CA GLN A 335 -16.36 -8.92 5.27
C GLN A 335 -16.73 -10.04 6.27
N SER A 336 -16.82 -11.30 5.82
CA SER A 336 -17.17 -12.44 6.70
C SER A 336 -16.12 -12.80 7.75
N LYS A 337 -14.88 -12.30 7.59
CA LYS A 337 -13.71 -12.57 8.47
C LYS A 337 -13.32 -14.05 8.59
N GLN A 338 -13.71 -14.89 7.63
CA GLN A 338 -13.37 -16.32 7.58
C GLN A 338 -12.18 -16.64 6.65
N CYS A 339 -11.34 -15.64 6.35
CA CYS A 339 -10.32 -15.71 5.28
C CYS A 339 -9.26 -16.80 5.53
N GLY A 340 -8.90 -17.05 6.79
CA GLY A 340 -7.93 -18.07 7.20
C GLY A 340 -8.49 -19.50 7.15
N ASN A 341 -9.79 -19.66 7.38
CA ASN A 341 -10.46 -20.96 7.55
C ASN A 341 -10.70 -21.71 6.24
N ASN A 342 -10.34 -21.12 5.11
CA ASN A 342 -10.60 -21.65 3.77
C ASN A 342 -12.10 -21.78 3.39
N THR A 343 -13.01 -21.20 4.17
CA THR A 343 -14.48 -21.28 4.00
C THR A 343 -15.11 -20.00 3.47
N CYS A 344 -14.36 -19.17 2.72
CA CYS A 344 -14.88 -17.90 2.21
C CYS A 344 -16.17 -18.11 1.40
N PRO A 345 -17.33 -17.58 1.84
CA PRO A 345 -18.64 -17.91 1.26
C PRO A 345 -18.83 -17.35 -0.16
N VAL A 346 -17.99 -16.42 -0.58
CA VAL A 346 -18.05 -15.72 -1.87
C VAL A 346 -16.86 -16.04 -2.77
N GLY A 347 -16.08 -17.08 -2.45
CA GLY A 347 -15.02 -17.57 -3.33
C GLY A 347 -13.75 -16.69 -3.42
N VAL A 348 -13.68 -15.59 -2.67
CA VAL A 348 -12.54 -14.65 -2.70
C VAL A 348 -11.30 -15.23 -2.00
N ALA A 349 -11.39 -15.53 -0.71
CA ALA A 349 -10.26 -15.92 0.13
C ALA A 349 -10.25 -17.42 0.46
N THR A 350 -10.26 -18.29 -0.55
CA THR A 350 -10.34 -19.75 -0.41
C THR A 350 -9.60 -20.47 -1.53
N GLN A 351 -9.15 -21.69 -1.27
CA GLN A 351 -8.61 -22.64 -2.23
C GLN A 351 -9.56 -23.82 -2.47
N ASN A 352 -10.78 -23.78 -1.92
CA ASN A 352 -11.79 -24.80 -2.14
C ASN A 352 -12.47 -24.58 -3.52
N PRO A 353 -12.35 -25.52 -4.47
CA PRO A 353 -12.94 -25.38 -5.81
C PRO A 353 -14.45 -25.23 -5.81
N ARG A 354 -15.16 -25.77 -4.81
CA ARG A 354 -16.62 -25.61 -4.70
C ARG A 354 -17.03 -24.16 -4.41
N LEU A 355 -16.14 -23.39 -3.78
CA LEU A 355 -16.37 -22.01 -3.39
C LEU A 355 -15.85 -21.03 -4.44
N PHE A 356 -14.58 -21.14 -4.84
CA PHE A 356 -14.00 -20.15 -5.75
C PHE A 356 -14.52 -20.24 -7.18
N LYS A 357 -15.03 -21.40 -7.63
CA LYS A 357 -15.65 -21.53 -8.97
C LYS A 357 -16.93 -20.71 -9.12
N GLN A 358 -17.56 -20.30 -8.03
CA GLN A 358 -18.72 -19.41 -8.05
C GLN A 358 -18.33 -17.94 -8.28
N LEU A 359 -17.04 -17.62 -8.15
CA LEU A 359 -16.52 -16.30 -8.45
C LEU A 359 -16.24 -16.20 -9.95
N ASP A 360 -17.22 -15.67 -10.69
CA ASP A 360 -17.12 -15.41 -12.12
C ASP A 360 -16.05 -14.36 -12.42
N ILE A 361 -15.09 -14.69 -13.28
CA ILE A 361 -13.89 -13.87 -13.48
C ILE A 361 -14.23 -12.57 -14.22
N GLU A 362 -15.08 -12.63 -15.25
CA GLU A 362 -15.42 -11.49 -16.11
C GLU A 362 -16.30 -10.47 -15.36
N ASP A 363 -17.37 -10.94 -14.70
CA ASP A 363 -18.21 -10.10 -13.83
C ASP A 363 -17.37 -9.43 -12.74
N LYS A 364 -16.46 -10.18 -12.11
CA LYS A 364 -15.62 -9.62 -11.04
C LYS A 364 -14.56 -8.66 -11.56
N ALA A 365 -14.02 -8.88 -12.75
CA ALA A 365 -13.09 -7.97 -13.39
C ALA A 365 -13.76 -6.63 -13.71
N GLU A 366 -14.96 -6.66 -14.28
CA GLU A 366 -15.77 -5.46 -14.55
C GLU A 366 -16.05 -4.70 -13.26
N ARG A 367 -16.41 -5.40 -12.18
CA ARG A 367 -16.66 -4.77 -10.88
C ARG A 367 -15.44 -4.06 -10.29
N VAL A 368 -14.27 -4.67 -10.40
CA VAL A 368 -13.00 -4.08 -9.95
C VAL A 368 -12.67 -2.84 -10.79
N TYR A 369 -12.85 -2.92 -12.11
CA TYR A 369 -12.66 -1.81 -13.03
C TYR A 369 -13.62 -0.63 -12.73
N ASN A 370 -14.90 -0.90 -12.53
CA ASN A 370 -15.92 0.10 -12.26
C ASN A 370 -15.65 0.83 -10.93
N TYR A 371 -15.32 0.08 -9.88
CA TYR A 371 -14.95 0.67 -8.58
C TYR A 371 -13.74 1.59 -8.70
N HIS A 372 -12.68 1.14 -9.36
CA HIS A 372 -11.48 1.93 -9.58
C HIS A 372 -11.80 3.21 -10.36
N THR A 373 -12.43 3.07 -11.52
CA THR A 373 -12.75 4.18 -12.43
C THR A 373 -13.63 5.22 -11.74
N ALA A 374 -14.71 4.80 -11.07
CA ALA A 374 -15.58 5.72 -10.34
C ALA A 374 -14.86 6.41 -9.18
N THR A 375 -14.00 5.70 -8.44
CA THR A 375 -13.27 6.29 -7.32
C THR A 375 -12.22 7.30 -7.79
N VAL A 376 -11.50 7.00 -8.87
CA VAL A 376 -10.53 7.94 -9.48
C VAL A 376 -11.25 9.14 -10.09
N LYS A 377 -12.38 8.93 -10.76
CA LYS A 377 -13.23 10.02 -11.28
C LYS A 377 -13.67 10.97 -10.16
N ASN A 378 -14.24 10.44 -9.09
CA ASN A 378 -14.68 11.27 -7.95
C ASN A 378 -13.48 11.96 -7.26
N PHE A 379 -12.32 11.31 -7.22
CA PHE A 379 -11.09 11.95 -6.73
C PHE A 379 -10.70 13.17 -7.57
N VAL A 380 -10.64 13.05 -8.90
CA VAL A 380 -10.27 14.18 -9.77
C VAL A 380 -11.33 15.29 -9.79
N GLU A 381 -12.61 14.93 -9.63
CA GLU A 381 -13.69 15.91 -9.44
C GLU A 381 -13.51 16.71 -8.15
N LEU A 382 -13.17 16.06 -7.04
CA LEU A 382 -12.88 16.74 -5.78
C LEU A 382 -11.63 17.63 -5.89
N VAL A 383 -10.56 17.17 -6.55
CA VAL A 383 -9.36 17.99 -6.81
C VAL A 383 -9.71 19.24 -7.62
N GLY A 384 -10.52 19.09 -8.67
CA GLY A 384 -11.02 20.21 -9.46
C GLY A 384 -11.89 21.16 -8.64
N ALA A 385 -12.78 20.64 -7.78
CA ALA A 385 -13.58 21.44 -6.87
C ALA A 385 -12.74 22.23 -5.85
N MET A 386 -11.56 21.73 -5.48
CA MET A 386 -10.57 22.44 -4.66
C MET A 386 -9.79 23.52 -5.46
N GLY A 387 -10.07 23.68 -6.76
CA GLY A 387 -9.38 24.65 -7.64
C GLY A 387 -8.02 24.18 -8.16
N LEU A 388 -7.68 22.89 -7.98
CA LEU A 388 -6.37 22.34 -8.33
C LEU A 388 -6.42 21.59 -9.66
N ALA A 389 -5.30 21.62 -10.40
CA ALA A 389 -5.13 20.85 -11.64
C ALA A 389 -4.20 19.66 -11.45
N ASN A 390 -3.24 19.75 -10.53
CA ASN A 390 -2.37 18.63 -10.20
C ASN A 390 -2.70 18.15 -8.78
N PRO A 391 -3.03 16.86 -8.58
CA PRO A 391 -3.26 16.35 -7.25
C PRO A 391 -2.04 16.46 -6.31
N SER A 392 -0.83 16.58 -6.85
CA SER A 392 0.38 16.83 -6.07
C SER A 392 0.45 18.22 -5.44
N ASP A 393 -0.46 19.14 -5.82
CA ASP A 393 -0.56 20.49 -5.23
C ASP A 393 -1.46 20.51 -3.98
N ILE A 394 -2.07 19.39 -3.60
CA ILE A 394 -2.84 19.30 -2.36
C ILE A 394 -1.88 19.52 -1.18
N LEU A 395 -2.16 20.53 -0.37
CA LEU A 395 -1.41 20.87 0.82
C LEU A 395 -2.10 20.32 2.07
N PRO A 396 -1.38 20.17 3.20
CA PRO A 396 -2.02 19.87 4.48
C PRO A 396 -3.11 20.89 4.84
N SER A 397 -2.90 22.18 4.53
CA SER A 397 -3.88 23.25 4.71
C SER A 397 -5.14 23.10 3.86
N SER A 398 -5.19 22.16 2.90
CA SER A 398 -6.38 21.91 2.08
C SER A 398 -7.45 21.07 2.78
N VAL A 399 -7.15 20.53 3.96
CA VAL A 399 -8.07 19.68 4.74
C VAL A 399 -8.16 20.18 6.18
N MET A 400 -9.38 20.26 6.69
CA MET A 400 -9.66 20.58 8.08
C MET A 400 -10.14 19.35 8.85
N ARG A 401 -9.89 19.36 10.17
CA ARG A 401 -10.44 18.40 11.13
C ARG A 401 -11.07 19.14 12.30
N ARG A 402 -12.21 18.62 12.75
CA ARG A 402 -12.77 18.95 14.05
C ARG A 402 -12.00 18.25 15.16
N ILE A 403 -11.37 19.01 16.06
CA ILE A 403 -10.60 18.48 17.20
C ILE A 403 -11.53 18.24 18.40
N SER A 404 -12.44 19.17 18.63
CA SER A 404 -13.44 19.13 19.70
C SER A 404 -14.70 19.87 19.27
N ASP A 405 -15.68 19.99 20.15
CA ASP A 405 -16.94 20.67 19.87
C ASP A 405 -16.74 22.15 19.46
N HIS A 406 -15.69 22.79 19.98
CA HIS A 406 -15.42 24.22 19.78
C HIS A 406 -14.17 24.51 18.96
N GLU A 407 -13.44 23.47 18.52
CA GLU A 407 -12.15 23.64 17.86
C GLU A 407 -12.09 22.86 16.55
N VAL A 408 -11.75 23.59 15.49
CA VAL A 408 -11.43 23.06 14.16
C VAL A 408 -10.06 23.57 13.74
N ARG A 409 -9.26 22.72 13.11
CA ARG A 409 -7.90 23.05 12.70
C ARG A 409 -7.59 22.49 11.32
N TYR A 410 -6.72 23.16 10.58
CA TYR A 410 -6.12 22.62 9.37
C TYR A 410 -5.14 21.48 9.70
N PHE A 411 -4.83 20.59 8.77
CA PHE A 411 -3.86 19.52 9.05
C PHE A 411 -2.46 20.05 9.40
N ASP A 412 -2.02 21.18 8.86
CA ASP A 412 -0.73 21.82 9.22
C ASP A 412 -0.74 22.53 10.58
N GLU A 413 -1.90 22.73 11.19
CA GLU A 413 -2.02 23.18 12.59
C GLU A 413 -2.15 22.00 13.58
N ILE A 414 -2.42 20.80 13.07
CA ILE A 414 -2.56 19.56 13.85
C ILE A 414 -1.25 18.78 13.86
N TYR A 415 -0.60 18.72 12.71
CA TYR A 415 0.62 17.97 12.48
C TYR A 415 1.76 18.92 12.18
N ASP A 416 2.85 18.87 12.95
CA ASP A 416 4.00 19.72 12.60
C ASP A 416 4.68 19.16 11.34
N PHE A 417 4.78 19.98 10.31
CA PHE A 417 5.58 19.72 9.12
C PHE A 417 6.91 20.47 9.22
N ILE A 418 8.01 19.84 8.81
CA ILE A 418 9.35 20.39 9.00
C ILE A 418 9.97 20.90 7.69
N GLU A 419 10.94 21.79 7.81
CA GLU A 419 11.68 22.36 6.68
C GLU A 419 12.61 21.33 6.01
N SER A 420 12.89 21.55 4.73
CA SER A 420 13.76 20.65 3.99
C SER A 420 15.21 20.76 4.46
N GLY A 421 15.88 19.62 4.63
CA GLY A 421 17.29 19.57 5.04
C GLY A 421 17.53 19.83 6.54
N CYS A 422 16.50 20.10 7.35
CA CYS A 422 16.68 20.45 8.76
C CYS A 422 17.30 19.33 9.62
N LEU A 423 17.30 18.07 9.16
CA LEU A 423 17.94 16.94 9.85
C LEU A 423 19.43 16.79 9.50
N LEU A 424 19.92 17.54 8.52
CA LEU A 424 21.31 17.49 8.06
C LEU A 424 22.25 18.45 8.83
N ASN A 425 21.68 19.34 9.65
CA ASN A 425 22.42 20.29 10.47
C ASN A 425 21.95 20.20 11.93
N ASP A 426 22.90 19.96 12.85
CA ASP A 426 22.62 19.77 14.27
C ASP A 426 21.88 20.95 14.92
N ALA A 427 22.07 22.17 14.44
CA ALA A 427 21.39 23.36 14.95
C ALA A 427 19.89 23.40 14.58
N THR A 428 19.49 22.71 13.52
CA THR A 428 18.12 22.77 12.96
C THR A 428 17.29 21.52 13.22
N ILE A 429 17.85 20.49 13.87
CA ILE A 429 17.13 19.25 14.15
C ILE A 429 15.95 19.54 15.10
N PRO A 430 14.70 19.24 14.70
CA PRO A 430 13.54 19.41 15.56
C PRO A 430 13.66 18.57 16.84
N ALA A 431 13.38 19.17 18.00
CA ALA A 431 13.55 18.53 19.31
C ALA A 431 12.87 17.15 19.42
N ARG A 432 11.66 17.01 18.86
CA ARG A 432 10.89 15.75 18.84
C ARG A 432 11.55 14.60 18.07
N TYR A 433 12.46 14.91 17.14
CA TYR A 433 13.17 13.92 16.32
C TYR A 433 14.62 13.71 16.76
N ARG A 434 15.23 14.68 17.46
CA ARG A 434 16.63 14.66 17.89
C ARG A 434 17.10 13.32 18.43
N ARG A 435 16.47 12.84 19.52
CA ARG A 435 16.87 11.57 20.15
C ARG A 435 16.85 10.36 19.22
N PHE A 436 15.92 10.33 18.27
CA PHE A 436 15.77 9.20 17.35
C PHE A 436 16.74 9.32 16.17
N TRP A 437 16.99 10.55 15.73
CA TRP A 437 17.94 10.85 14.68
C TRP A 437 19.38 10.57 15.15
N GLU A 438 19.75 11.03 16.34
CA GLU A 438 21.08 10.82 16.93
C GLU A 438 21.36 9.32 17.16
N ALA A 439 20.38 8.57 17.69
CA ALA A 439 20.51 7.12 17.92
C ALA A 439 20.52 6.26 16.65
N ALA A 440 20.09 6.79 15.50
CA ALA A 440 20.02 6.03 14.26
C ALA A 440 21.41 5.92 13.60
N THR A 441 21.78 4.72 13.13
CA THR A 441 23.01 4.51 12.36
C THR A 441 22.69 3.69 11.11
N PRO A 442 23.39 3.90 9.98
CA PRO A 442 23.12 3.17 8.75
C PRO A 442 23.52 1.69 8.81
N ASP A 443 24.30 1.31 9.83
CA ASP A 443 24.94 -0.01 9.93
C ASP A 443 24.11 -1.00 10.77
N THR A 444 23.00 -0.60 11.40
CA THR A 444 22.14 -1.51 12.15
C THR A 444 20.69 -1.05 12.25
N PHE A 445 19.75 -2.00 12.29
CA PHE A 445 18.36 -1.74 12.70
C PHE A 445 18.18 -1.78 14.22
N SER A 446 19.17 -2.29 14.96
CA SER A 446 19.13 -2.36 16.42
C SER A 446 19.29 -0.97 17.03
N PHE A 447 18.65 -0.77 18.18
CA PHE A 447 18.81 0.45 18.96
C PHE A 447 20.22 0.48 19.56
N VAL A 448 20.97 1.55 19.29
CA VAL A 448 22.21 1.86 20.00
C VAL A 448 21.81 2.77 21.15
N HIS A 449 22.07 2.32 22.39
CA HIS A 449 21.66 3.00 23.62
C HIS A 449 22.30 4.38 23.80
#